data_AF-A0A7G1NHU2-F1
#
_entry.id   AF-A0A7G1NHU2-F1
#
_cell.length_a   1.000
_cell.length_b   1.000
_cell.length_c   1.000
_cell.angle_alpha   90.00
_cell.angle_beta   90.00
_cell.angle_gamma   90.00
#
_symmetry.space_group_name_H-M   'P 1'
#
loop_
_entity.id
_entity.type
_entity.pdbx_description
1 polymer ?
#
loop_
_entity_poly.entity_id
_entity_poly.type
_entity_poly.pdbx_seq_one_letter_code
_entity_poly.pdbx_strand_id
1 'polypeptide(L)'
;MRFRLTDDQRALRDGLREALVRRFGPDALRSALAAGPEDAGTGRPRSGGGGTERTAGARPTGGGSDGDGAVRSGKGRGGADGDGMVRSGKGGGRPSRSASAGARADGSGAGGERVGRAGADDERVGRAGARGRSAGLAERGGGAAGACRTVESPRLDRALWRVLGDLGFFSLRLPEAHGGVGLGLPEAVLLFEEAGRALVPGPLVATHLAAGAVPGAATGETVVAAVDGGLVEWLEEADVVRGDLTGAVPLRSLDPLTPLHRVPAGRVASDPVAVLLTAAEQLGTAGRVCELAAQHARAREQFGRPIGAFQAVAHLCAGILVRMETARAAVYAAAVTADPADIAAARILADEAAVHGARDCLQVHGGMGFTWESEVHLHLKRAWVRTQRAGGVTESEEALAAALAAETA
;
A
#
# COMPACT_ATOMS: atom_id res chain seq x y z
N MET A 1 -6.94 -22.49 14.74
CA MET A 1 -6.97 -21.79 16.05
C MET A 1 -7.80 -20.51 15.89
N ARG A 2 -8.67 -20.15 16.85
CA ARG A 2 -9.25 -18.81 16.87
C ARG A 2 -8.24 -17.89 17.55
N PHE A 3 -7.43 -17.18 16.77
CA PHE A 3 -6.57 -16.13 17.33
C PHE A 3 -7.48 -15.08 17.97
N ARG A 4 -7.40 -14.92 19.29
CA ARG A 4 -8.16 -13.90 20.02
C ARG A 4 -7.14 -12.98 20.68
N LEU A 5 -7.22 -11.70 20.35
CA LEU A 5 -6.44 -10.68 21.02
C LEU A 5 -6.73 -10.70 22.53
N THR A 6 -5.76 -10.31 23.34
CA THR A 6 -6.01 -10.00 24.75
C THR A 6 -6.82 -8.70 24.86
N ASP A 7 -7.33 -8.39 26.06
CA ASP A 7 -7.97 -7.09 26.31
C ASP A 7 -6.99 -5.93 26.12
N ASP A 8 -5.74 -6.10 26.57
CA ASP A 8 -4.68 -5.11 26.41
C ASP A 8 -4.33 -4.87 24.93
N GLN A 9 -4.22 -5.95 24.14
CA GLN A 9 -3.96 -5.86 22.71
C GLN A 9 -5.12 -5.17 21.95
N ARG A 10 -6.38 -5.43 22.36
CA ARG A 10 -7.53 -4.69 21.83
C ARG A 10 -7.45 -3.22 22.18
N ALA A 11 -7.22 -2.90 23.44
CA ALA A 11 -7.12 -1.52 23.93
C ALA A 11 -6.00 -0.75 23.21
N LEU A 12 -4.84 -1.38 23.02
CA LEU A 12 -3.71 -0.82 22.30
C LEU A 12 -4.07 -0.48 20.84
N ARG A 13 -4.61 -1.46 20.11
CA ARG A 13 -5.02 -1.28 18.71
C ARG A 13 -6.11 -0.21 18.59
N ASP A 14 -7.15 -0.29 19.41
CA ASP A 14 -8.29 0.61 19.35
C ASP A 14 -7.90 2.04 19.78
N GLY A 15 -6.98 2.19 20.74
CA GLY A 15 -6.41 3.47 21.15
C GLY A 15 -5.56 4.13 20.06
N LEU A 16 -4.68 3.38 19.38
CA LEU A 16 -3.93 3.92 18.24
C LEU A 16 -4.88 4.30 17.11
N ARG A 17 -5.87 3.45 16.80
CA ARG A 17 -6.88 3.74 15.79
C ARG A 17 -7.61 5.05 16.07
N GLU A 18 -8.05 5.27 17.31
CA GLU A 18 -8.72 6.50 17.71
C GLU A 18 -7.79 7.73 17.55
N ALA A 19 -6.53 7.60 17.96
CA ALA A 19 -5.53 8.66 17.77
C ALA A 19 -5.30 8.99 16.29
N LEU A 20 -5.15 7.97 15.44
CA LEU A 20 -4.98 8.13 14.00
C LEU A 20 -6.23 8.70 13.33
N VAL A 21 -7.44 8.25 13.68
CA VAL A 21 -8.68 8.79 13.10
C VAL A 21 -8.91 10.26 13.49
N ARG A 22 -8.62 10.63 14.74
CA ARG A 22 -8.74 12.03 15.19
C ARG A 22 -7.82 12.98 14.42
N ARG A 23 -6.65 12.50 14.00
CA ARG A 23 -5.62 13.33 13.37
C ARG A 23 -5.56 13.18 11.83
N PHE A 24 -5.93 12.01 11.32
CA PHE A 24 -5.87 11.57 9.92
C PHE A 24 -7.17 10.87 9.48
N GLY A 25 -8.32 11.37 9.95
CA GLY A 25 -9.59 10.98 9.35
C GLY A 25 -9.59 11.22 7.83
N PRO A 26 -10.51 10.60 7.07
CA PRO A 26 -10.56 10.71 5.61
C PRO A 26 -10.49 12.16 5.09
N ASP A 27 -11.02 13.11 5.86
CA ASP A 27 -10.95 14.55 5.55
C ASP A 27 -9.54 15.14 5.63
N ALA A 28 -8.73 14.75 6.61
CA ALA A 28 -7.35 15.23 6.74
C ALA A 28 -6.44 14.67 5.64
N LEU A 29 -6.65 13.40 5.24
CA LEU A 29 -5.95 12.81 4.08
C LEU A 29 -6.36 13.52 2.77
N ARG A 30 -7.65 13.82 2.60
CA ARG A 30 -8.17 14.63 1.50
C ARG A 30 -7.58 16.05 1.50
N SER A 31 -7.51 16.72 2.65
CA SER A 31 -6.91 18.06 2.76
C SER A 31 -5.41 18.06 2.45
N ALA A 32 -4.66 17.05 2.90
CA ALA A 32 -3.24 16.92 2.60
C ALA A 32 -2.98 16.72 1.09
N LEU A 33 -3.89 16.03 0.40
CA LEU A 33 -3.84 15.84 -1.06
C LEU A 33 -4.37 17.05 -1.85
N ALA A 34 -5.37 17.74 -1.30
CA ALA A 34 -5.97 18.94 -1.90
C ALA A 34 -5.08 20.18 -1.78
N ALA A 35 -4.18 20.23 -0.78
CA ALA A 35 -3.15 21.27 -0.63
C ALA A 35 -2.05 21.25 -1.71
N GLY A 36 -2.23 20.49 -2.79
CA GLY A 36 -1.57 20.75 -4.07
C GLY A 36 -1.89 22.16 -4.60
N PRO A 37 -1.17 22.64 -5.62
CA PRO A 37 -0.58 23.99 -5.73
C PRO A 37 -1.53 25.20 -5.89
N GLU A 38 -2.82 25.13 -5.59
CA GLU A 38 -3.74 26.25 -5.85
C GLU A 38 -3.87 27.28 -4.71
N ASP A 39 -3.52 26.93 -3.46
CA ASP A 39 -3.79 27.83 -2.31
C ASP A 39 -2.59 28.64 -1.79
N ALA A 40 -1.41 28.49 -2.40
CA ALA A 40 -0.25 29.34 -2.11
C ALA A 40 -0.20 30.59 -3.00
N GLY A 41 -1.14 31.51 -2.78
CA GLY A 41 -0.94 32.93 -3.08
C GLY A 41 -1.68 33.48 -4.31
N THR A 42 -2.88 34.01 -4.08
CA THR A 42 -3.21 35.39 -4.46
C THR A 42 -4.21 35.97 -3.46
N GLY A 43 -3.71 36.39 -2.30
CA GLY A 43 -4.41 37.36 -1.47
C GLY A 43 -4.52 38.67 -2.22
N ARG A 44 -5.63 38.88 -2.95
CA ARG A 44 -6.02 40.21 -3.43
C ARG A 44 -7.22 40.67 -2.62
N PRO A 45 -7.17 41.86 -1.98
CA PRO A 45 -8.27 42.34 -1.16
C PRO A 45 -9.49 42.57 -2.06
N ARG A 46 -10.63 41.99 -1.69
CA ARG A 46 -11.93 42.34 -2.27
C ARG A 46 -12.26 43.77 -1.85
N SER A 47 -11.92 44.73 -2.70
CA SER A 47 -12.40 46.11 -2.59
C SER A 47 -13.91 46.13 -2.83
N GLY A 48 -14.63 46.69 -1.87
CA GLY A 48 -16.07 46.87 -1.93
C GLY A 48 -16.54 47.81 -3.03
N GLY A 49 -17.74 47.53 -3.50
CA GLY A 49 -18.62 48.37 -4.32
C GLY A 49 -19.92 47.57 -4.41
N GLY A 50 -20.93 47.87 -3.61
CA GLY A 50 -21.76 49.05 -3.79
C GLY A 50 -23.06 48.54 -4.42
N GLY A 51 -24.04 48.22 -3.57
CA GLY A 51 -25.30 47.64 -4.00
C GLY A 51 -26.19 48.62 -4.74
N THR A 52 -27.08 48.08 -5.57
CA THR A 52 -28.45 48.56 -5.73
C THR A 52 -29.34 47.39 -6.10
N GLU A 53 -30.36 47.19 -5.27
CA GLU A 53 -31.52 46.33 -5.50
C GLU A 53 -32.26 46.69 -6.80
N ARG A 54 -32.89 45.70 -7.43
CA ARG A 54 -34.26 45.86 -7.93
C ARG A 54 -34.94 44.52 -8.21
N THR A 55 -36.21 44.52 -7.85
CA THR A 55 -37.20 43.44 -7.70
C THR A 55 -37.98 43.13 -9.00
N ALA A 56 -38.46 41.89 -9.08
CA ALA A 56 -39.75 41.40 -9.62
C ALA A 56 -40.10 41.59 -11.12
N GLY A 57 -40.68 40.53 -11.73
CA GLY A 57 -41.63 40.68 -12.85
C GLY A 57 -41.76 39.54 -13.87
N ALA A 58 -42.74 38.65 -13.63
CA ALA A 58 -43.73 38.08 -14.58
C ALA A 58 -43.35 37.24 -15.85
N ARG A 59 -44.13 36.16 -16.03
CA ARG A 59 -44.38 35.37 -17.27
C ARG A 59 -45.13 36.18 -18.33
N PRO A 60 -45.12 35.75 -19.62
CA PRO A 60 -46.27 35.03 -20.24
C PRO A 60 -45.80 33.87 -21.16
N THR A 61 -46.40 32.66 -21.23
CA THR A 61 -47.62 32.13 -21.89
C THR A 61 -47.80 32.36 -23.40
N GLY A 62 -47.95 31.23 -24.13
CA GLY A 62 -48.62 31.06 -25.44
C GLY A 62 -47.67 30.98 -26.65
N GLY A 63 -47.77 30.05 -27.60
CA GLY A 63 -48.71 28.95 -27.87
C GLY A 63 -48.67 28.59 -29.38
N GLY A 64 -48.88 27.31 -29.71
CA GLY A 64 -49.28 26.77 -31.05
C GLY A 64 -48.23 26.86 -32.18
N SER A 65 -48.15 25.98 -33.17
CA SER A 65 -49.05 24.90 -33.62
C SER A 65 -48.36 24.15 -34.79
N ASP A 66 -48.54 22.82 -34.81
CA ASP A 66 -48.93 21.95 -35.94
C ASP A 66 -48.18 21.91 -37.29
N GLY A 67 -48.14 20.68 -37.85
CA GLY A 67 -47.92 20.38 -39.28
C GLY A 67 -46.76 19.41 -39.52
N ASP A 68 -46.87 18.08 -39.44
CA ASP A 68 -47.69 17.11 -40.20
C ASP A 68 -47.01 16.57 -41.49
N GLY A 69 -47.17 15.26 -41.71
CA GLY A 69 -46.87 14.50 -42.94
C GLY A 69 -45.44 13.95 -43.12
N ALA A 70 -45.19 12.78 -43.72
CA ALA A 70 -46.02 11.69 -44.22
C ALA A 70 -45.09 10.52 -44.62
N VAL A 71 -45.50 9.28 -44.27
CA VAL A 71 -45.68 8.09 -45.13
C VAL A 71 -44.70 7.81 -46.29
N ARG A 72 -44.13 6.57 -46.32
CA ARG A 72 -44.07 5.58 -47.45
C ARG A 72 -43.09 4.46 -47.09
N SER A 73 -43.53 3.22 -46.85
CA SER A 73 -43.75 2.11 -47.81
C SER A 73 -42.53 1.75 -48.68
N GLY A 74 -42.03 0.50 -48.55
CA GLY A 74 -41.07 -0.05 -49.50
C GLY A 74 -40.64 -1.48 -49.17
N LYS A 75 -41.16 -2.43 -49.93
CA LYS A 75 -40.93 -3.89 -49.89
C LYS A 75 -39.75 -4.22 -50.81
N GLY A 76 -38.82 -5.09 -50.40
CA GLY A 76 -37.73 -5.59 -51.26
C GLY A 76 -37.12 -6.88 -50.75
N ARG A 77 -36.99 -7.88 -51.64
CA ARG A 77 -36.60 -9.29 -51.39
C ARG A 77 -35.11 -9.54 -51.66
N GLY A 78 -34.61 -10.67 -51.13
CA GLY A 78 -33.44 -11.45 -51.60
C GLY A 78 -32.16 -11.16 -50.81
N GLY A 79 -31.31 -12.10 -50.42
CA GLY A 79 -31.26 -13.55 -50.58
C GLY A 79 -29.88 -14.05 -50.11
N ALA A 80 -29.89 -15.15 -49.34
CA ALA A 80 -28.88 -16.22 -49.28
C ALA A 80 -27.49 -16.03 -48.61
N ASP A 81 -27.03 -17.18 -48.11
CA ASP A 81 -25.70 -17.59 -47.62
C ASP A 81 -25.31 -17.13 -46.21
N GLY A 82 -24.85 -17.95 -45.28
CA GLY A 82 -24.47 -19.37 -45.26
C GLY A 82 -23.59 -19.60 -44.01
N ASP A 83 -23.71 -20.78 -43.40
CA ASP A 83 -22.83 -21.39 -42.39
C ASP A 83 -22.64 -20.68 -41.03
N GLY A 84 -22.53 -21.36 -39.90
CA GLY A 84 -22.40 -22.78 -39.61
C GLY A 84 -22.10 -22.91 -38.11
N MET A 85 -22.94 -23.66 -37.42
CA MET A 85 -23.00 -23.87 -35.97
C MET A 85 -22.41 -25.24 -35.64
N VAL A 86 -21.34 -25.37 -34.84
CA VAL A 86 -20.97 -26.63 -34.13
C VAL A 86 -20.10 -26.29 -32.89
N ARG A 87 -20.63 -26.35 -31.64
CA ARG A 87 -20.52 -27.45 -30.62
C ARG A 87 -19.08 -27.96 -30.39
N SER A 88 -18.44 -27.65 -29.26
CA SER A 88 -18.43 -28.42 -27.99
C SER A 88 -18.05 -29.91 -28.12
N GLY A 89 -16.85 -30.27 -27.68
CA GLY A 89 -16.38 -31.65 -27.49
C GLY A 89 -15.40 -31.79 -26.32
N LYS A 90 -15.67 -32.74 -25.43
CA LYS A 90 -14.86 -33.19 -24.28
C LYS A 90 -13.85 -34.27 -24.70
N GLY A 91 -12.79 -34.45 -23.89
CA GLY A 91 -11.88 -35.61 -23.86
C GLY A 91 -10.42 -35.13 -23.95
N GLY A 92 -9.48 -35.42 -23.06
CA GLY A 92 -9.21 -36.65 -22.29
C GLY A 92 -7.86 -37.19 -22.76
N GLY A 93 -6.82 -37.16 -21.92
CA GLY A 93 -5.52 -37.76 -22.27
C GLY A 93 -4.33 -37.27 -21.44
N ARG A 94 -3.88 -38.11 -20.49
CA ARG A 94 -2.55 -38.04 -19.85
C ARG A 94 -1.45 -38.30 -20.88
N PRO A 95 -0.19 -37.92 -20.57
CA PRO A 95 0.90 -38.86 -20.84
C PRO A 95 1.81 -39.07 -19.64
N SER A 96 2.14 -40.34 -19.44
CA SER A 96 3.22 -40.91 -18.63
C SER A 96 4.54 -40.90 -19.39
N ARG A 97 5.67 -40.59 -18.73
CA ARG A 97 7.05 -41.04 -19.05
C ARG A 97 7.88 -41.02 -17.77
N SER A 98 8.13 -42.16 -17.12
CA SER A 98 9.22 -43.14 -17.32
C SER A 98 10.52 -42.73 -16.66
N ALA A 99 10.88 -43.51 -15.64
CA ALA A 99 12.14 -43.48 -14.90
C ALA A 99 13.34 -43.91 -15.75
N SER A 100 14.52 -43.43 -15.38
CA SER A 100 15.76 -44.17 -15.52
C SER A 100 16.66 -43.88 -14.32
N ALA A 101 16.97 -44.95 -13.60
CA ALA A 101 17.94 -45.00 -12.51
C ALA A 101 19.38 -44.91 -13.04
N GLY A 102 20.26 -44.34 -12.22
CA GLY A 102 21.71 -44.42 -12.35
C GLY A 102 22.34 -44.24 -10.98
N ALA A 103 22.64 -45.37 -10.33
CA ALA A 103 23.27 -45.45 -9.02
C ALA A 103 24.80 -45.45 -9.11
N ARG A 104 25.44 -44.96 -8.03
CA ARG A 104 26.71 -45.39 -7.35
C ARG A 104 27.39 -44.14 -6.77
N ALA A 105 27.41 -43.89 -5.46
CA ALA A 105 28.00 -44.62 -4.32
C ALA A 105 29.46 -44.24 -4.04
N ASP A 106 29.71 -44.02 -2.75
CA ASP A 106 30.96 -43.95 -1.97
C ASP A 106 31.76 -42.63 -2.01
N GLY A 107 32.18 -42.03 -0.88
CA GLY A 107 32.08 -42.45 0.51
C GLY A 107 32.78 -41.48 1.48
N SER A 108 32.33 -41.54 2.73
CA SER A 108 32.99 -41.28 4.02
C SER A 108 33.85 -40.02 4.27
N GLY A 109 33.59 -39.37 5.40
CA GLY A 109 34.57 -38.53 6.09
C GLY A 109 34.00 -37.83 7.32
N ALA A 110 34.17 -38.45 8.48
CA ALA A 110 33.71 -38.00 9.79
C ALA A 110 34.57 -36.86 10.39
N GLY A 111 34.00 -36.15 11.36
CA GLY A 111 34.66 -35.22 12.29
C GLY A 111 33.80 -33.97 12.46
N GLY A 112 33.29 -33.56 13.63
CA GLY A 112 33.85 -33.70 14.96
C GLY A 112 34.14 -32.31 15.52
N GLU A 113 33.18 -31.80 16.30
CA GLU A 113 33.40 -30.94 17.49
C GLU A 113 33.62 -29.41 17.35
N ARG A 114 33.00 -28.72 18.34
CA ARG A 114 33.29 -27.42 18.98
C ARG A 114 32.66 -26.12 18.42
N VAL A 115 31.67 -25.67 19.18
CA VAL A 115 31.62 -24.40 19.94
C VAL A 115 32.59 -23.31 19.47
N GLY A 116 32.04 -22.21 18.98
CA GLY A 116 32.72 -20.93 18.80
C GLY A 116 31.74 -19.77 18.86
N ARG A 117 31.64 -19.13 20.04
CA ARG A 117 31.18 -17.74 20.18
C ARG A 117 32.13 -16.84 19.37
N ALA A 118 31.58 -16.09 18.44
CA ALA A 118 32.15 -14.86 17.88
C ALA A 118 30.94 -14.09 17.33
N GLY A 119 30.76 -12.80 17.52
CA GLY A 119 31.63 -11.70 17.90
C GLY A 119 30.89 -10.50 17.34
N ALA A 120 30.70 -9.46 18.15
CA ALA A 120 29.97 -8.26 17.73
C ALA A 120 30.74 -7.59 16.57
N ASP A 121 30.15 -7.60 15.37
CA ASP A 121 30.62 -6.80 14.27
C ASP A 121 29.99 -5.41 14.37
N ASP A 122 30.85 -4.47 14.76
CA ASP A 122 30.66 -3.04 14.87
C ASP A 122 30.37 -2.44 13.47
N GLU A 123 29.08 -2.35 13.12
CA GLU A 123 28.65 -1.60 11.93
C GLU A 123 28.92 -0.11 12.15
N ARG A 124 29.96 0.38 11.49
CA ARG A 124 30.32 1.80 11.43
C ARG A 124 29.15 2.64 10.92
N VAL A 125 28.55 3.40 11.83
CA VAL A 125 27.61 4.49 11.53
C VAL A 125 28.35 5.58 10.73
N GLY A 126 28.14 5.58 9.42
CA GLY A 126 28.62 6.65 8.53
C GLY A 126 27.79 7.92 8.71
N ARG A 127 28.27 8.89 9.49
CA ARG A 127 27.79 10.27 9.43
C ARG A 127 28.30 10.92 8.14
N ALA A 128 27.48 10.98 7.09
CA ALA A 128 27.71 11.85 5.94
C ALA A 128 26.69 13.00 5.95
N GLY A 129 27.17 14.19 6.26
CA GLY A 129 26.36 15.41 6.23
C GLY A 129 26.02 15.80 4.78
N ALA A 130 24.81 15.48 4.34
CA ALA A 130 24.27 15.96 3.08
C ALA A 130 23.65 17.36 3.27
N ARG A 131 24.50 18.40 3.27
CA ARG A 131 24.07 19.78 2.95
C ARG A 131 24.79 20.25 1.70
N GLY A 132 24.42 19.69 0.55
CA GLY A 132 24.81 20.18 -0.76
C GLY A 132 23.71 21.06 -1.34
N ARG A 133 23.86 22.38 -1.24
CA ARG A 133 23.03 23.36 -1.95
C ARG A 133 23.34 23.27 -3.46
N SER A 134 22.40 22.83 -4.27
CA SER A 134 22.48 22.92 -5.73
C SER A 134 21.92 24.27 -6.20
N ALA A 135 22.78 25.30 -6.15
CA ALA A 135 22.57 26.54 -6.88
C ALA A 135 23.21 26.42 -8.27
N GLY A 136 22.38 26.52 -9.31
CA GLY A 136 22.66 27.08 -10.63
C GLY A 136 23.84 26.54 -11.46
N LEU A 137 23.51 25.81 -12.53
CA LEU A 137 24.07 26.14 -13.85
C LEU A 137 23.03 25.82 -14.92
N ALA A 138 22.40 26.88 -15.44
CA ALA A 138 21.63 26.84 -16.66
C ALA A 138 22.58 27.01 -17.84
N GLU A 139 22.65 26.01 -18.73
CA GLU A 139 23.02 26.25 -20.12
C GLU A 139 22.11 25.49 -21.08
N ARG A 140 21.87 26.16 -22.20
CA ARG A 140 20.75 26.01 -23.12
C ARG A 140 21.01 24.88 -24.12
N GLY A 141 20.05 23.98 -24.26
CA GLY A 141 19.89 23.10 -25.43
C GLY A 141 18.40 22.95 -25.71
N GLY A 142 17.90 23.67 -26.72
CA GLY A 142 16.49 23.66 -27.10
C GLY A 142 16.11 22.36 -27.80
N GLY A 143 15.04 21.73 -27.32
CA GLY A 143 14.37 20.59 -27.95
C GLY A 143 13.08 20.30 -27.21
N ALA A 144 11.94 20.45 -27.89
CA ALA A 144 10.61 20.40 -27.32
C ALA A 144 10.32 19.09 -26.56
N ALA A 145 10.31 19.16 -25.23
CA ALA A 145 9.72 18.15 -24.35
C ALA A 145 8.63 18.84 -23.53
N GLY A 146 7.39 18.39 -23.71
CA GLY A 146 6.21 18.94 -23.03
C GLY A 146 6.45 19.06 -21.53
N ALA A 147 6.22 20.26 -21.01
CA ALA A 147 6.37 20.61 -19.60
C ALA A 147 5.51 19.70 -18.71
N CYS A 148 6.10 18.61 -18.21
CA CYS A 148 5.58 17.90 -17.06
C CYS A 148 5.80 18.82 -15.86
N ARG A 149 4.75 19.51 -15.45
CA ARG A 149 4.77 20.36 -14.25
C ARG A 149 5.32 19.54 -13.08
N THR A 150 6.39 20.01 -12.47
CA THR A 150 6.95 19.48 -11.23
C THR A 150 5.87 19.58 -10.15
N VAL A 151 5.22 18.47 -9.83
CA VAL A 151 4.45 18.35 -8.59
C VAL A 151 5.47 18.50 -7.47
N GLU A 152 5.28 19.45 -6.56
CA GLU A 152 6.15 19.59 -5.38
C GLU A 152 6.19 18.25 -4.64
N SER A 153 7.39 17.79 -4.26
CA SER A 153 7.55 16.56 -3.49
C SER A 153 6.74 16.65 -2.19
N PRO A 154 5.98 15.61 -1.81
CA PRO A 154 5.26 15.62 -0.55
C PRO A 154 6.24 15.77 0.61
N ARG A 155 5.95 16.69 1.54
CA ARG A 155 6.76 16.87 2.76
C ARG A 155 6.29 15.95 3.86
N LEU A 156 7.23 15.46 4.66
CA LEU A 156 6.89 14.62 5.80
C LEU A 156 6.41 15.50 6.97
N ASP A 157 5.26 15.17 7.56
CA ASP A 157 4.76 15.85 8.75
C ASP A 157 5.63 15.46 9.97
N ARG A 158 6.55 16.35 10.35
CA ARG A 158 7.43 16.13 11.50
C ARG A 158 6.67 16.16 12.83
N ALA A 159 5.56 16.89 12.93
CA ALA A 159 4.74 16.89 14.14
C ALA A 159 4.04 15.54 14.31
N LEU A 160 3.57 14.94 13.21
CA LEU A 160 3.09 13.55 13.21
C LEU A 160 4.17 12.60 13.70
N TRP A 161 5.39 12.71 13.18
CA TRP A 161 6.49 11.83 13.57
C TRP A 161 6.79 11.89 15.07
N ARG A 162 6.75 13.11 15.64
CA ARG A 162 6.86 13.31 17.09
C ARG A 162 5.74 12.65 17.88
N VAL A 163 4.50 12.82 17.45
CA VAL A 163 3.35 12.17 18.11
C VAL A 163 3.47 10.65 18.08
N LEU A 164 3.88 10.06 16.95
CA LEU A 164 4.12 8.61 16.87
C LEU A 164 5.23 8.17 17.83
N GLY A 165 6.30 8.96 17.95
CA GLY A 165 7.35 8.75 18.93
C GLY A 165 6.86 8.81 20.38
N ASP A 166 6.09 9.84 20.73
CA ASP A 166 5.53 10.04 22.07
C ASP A 166 4.54 8.93 22.47
N LEU A 167 3.82 8.37 21.51
CA LEU A 167 2.96 7.20 21.68
C LEU A 167 3.75 5.88 21.80
N GLY A 168 5.08 5.91 21.67
CA GLY A 168 5.93 4.73 21.71
C GLY A 168 5.88 3.86 20.46
N PHE A 169 5.38 4.37 19.32
CA PHE A 169 5.23 3.59 18.08
C PHE A 169 6.58 3.05 17.59
N PHE A 170 7.63 3.89 17.60
CA PHE A 170 8.96 3.50 17.13
C PHE A 170 9.77 2.75 18.20
N SER A 171 9.49 3.01 19.48
CA SER A 171 10.19 2.37 20.61
C SER A 171 9.48 1.14 21.17
N LEU A 172 8.37 0.72 20.56
CA LEU A 172 7.48 -0.32 21.06
C LEU A 172 8.21 -1.61 21.44
N ARG A 173 9.12 -2.06 20.57
CA ARG A 173 9.87 -3.31 20.72
C ARG A 173 11.21 -3.15 21.44
N LEU A 174 11.60 -1.92 21.77
CA LEU A 174 12.82 -1.69 22.53
C LEU A 174 12.59 -2.07 24.00
N PRO A 175 13.56 -2.69 24.68
CA PRO A 175 13.46 -2.93 26.12
C PRO A 175 13.29 -1.63 26.90
N GLU A 176 12.56 -1.66 28.01
CA GLU A 176 12.37 -0.49 28.89
C GLU A 176 13.69 0.13 29.36
N ALA A 177 14.71 -0.70 29.59
CA ALA A 177 16.05 -0.26 29.95
C ALA A 177 16.71 0.67 28.91
N HIS A 178 16.21 0.67 27.67
CA HIS A 178 16.66 1.51 26.57
C HIS A 178 15.61 2.58 26.19
N GLY A 179 14.67 2.88 27.08
CA GLY A 179 13.61 3.88 26.84
C GLY A 179 12.50 3.39 25.92
N GLY A 180 12.35 2.08 25.74
CA GLY A 180 11.26 1.47 24.98
C GLY A 180 10.08 1.03 25.82
N VAL A 181 9.08 0.44 25.16
CA VAL A 181 7.86 -0.09 25.81
C VAL A 181 8.01 -1.56 26.19
N GLY A 182 8.95 -2.29 25.59
CA GLY A 182 9.24 -3.69 25.92
C GLY A 182 8.24 -4.71 25.38
N LEU A 183 7.41 -4.35 24.40
CA LEU A 183 6.40 -5.23 23.80
C LEU A 183 6.95 -6.06 22.63
N GLY A 184 6.18 -7.08 22.21
CA GLY A 184 6.61 -8.06 21.23
C GLY A 184 6.25 -7.73 19.78
N LEU A 185 6.51 -8.71 18.90
CA LEU A 185 6.03 -8.69 17.51
C LEU A 185 4.49 -8.68 17.40
N PRO A 186 3.71 -9.39 18.25
CA PRO A 186 2.25 -9.34 18.16
C PRO A 186 1.70 -7.91 18.31
N GLU A 187 2.20 -7.14 19.27
CA GLU A 187 1.78 -5.75 19.47
C GLU A 187 2.24 -4.87 18.30
N ALA A 188 3.48 -5.04 17.83
CA ALA A 188 3.99 -4.28 16.68
C ALA A 188 3.13 -4.51 15.43
N VAL A 189 2.73 -5.75 15.15
CA VAL A 189 1.84 -6.10 14.04
C VAL A 189 0.50 -5.36 14.13
N LEU A 190 -0.09 -5.24 15.33
CA LEU A 190 -1.35 -4.50 15.50
C LEU A 190 -1.17 -3.01 15.18
N LEU A 191 -0.05 -2.41 15.58
CA LEU A 191 0.23 -1.00 15.32
C LEU A 191 0.46 -0.73 13.83
N PHE A 192 1.22 -1.58 13.16
CA PHE A 192 1.48 -1.47 11.73
C PHE A 192 0.25 -1.81 10.88
N GLU A 193 -0.65 -2.68 11.37
CA GLU A 193 -1.98 -2.88 10.77
C GLU A 193 -2.78 -1.57 10.77
N GLU A 194 -2.88 -0.87 11.90
CA GLU A 194 -3.60 0.41 11.95
C GLU A 194 -2.92 1.49 11.10
N ALA A 195 -1.58 1.54 11.08
CA ALA A 195 -0.84 2.47 10.21
C ALA A 195 -1.11 2.20 8.71
N GLY A 196 -1.18 0.91 8.33
CA GLY A 196 -1.57 0.47 7.00
C GLY A 196 -3.00 0.88 6.63
N ARG A 197 -3.94 0.67 7.57
CA ARG A 197 -5.37 1.02 7.45
C ARG A 197 -5.57 2.53 7.26
N ALA A 198 -4.77 3.35 7.92
CA ALA A 198 -4.83 4.82 7.84
C ALA A 198 -3.95 5.43 6.74
N LEU A 199 -3.23 4.63 5.94
CA LEU A 199 -2.28 5.09 4.92
C LEU A 199 -1.23 6.08 5.46
N VAL A 200 -0.76 5.86 6.69
CA VAL A 200 0.20 6.76 7.34
C VAL A 200 1.42 6.97 6.41
N PRO A 201 1.77 8.22 6.07
CA PRO A 201 2.92 8.52 5.23
C PRO A 201 4.23 8.41 6.02
N GLY A 202 5.31 8.00 5.36
CA GLY A 202 6.66 8.01 5.91
C GLY A 202 7.33 6.64 6.00
N PRO A 203 8.65 6.61 6.27
CA PRO A 203 9.44 5.39 6.35
C PRO A 203 9.29 4.68 7.71
N LEU A 204 8.05 4.27 8.04
CA LEU A 204 7.67 3.76 9.37
C LEU A 204 8.48 2.53 9.78
N VAL A 205 8.58 1.53 8.89
CA VAL A 205 9.29 0.27 9.16
C VAL A 205 10.77 0.54 9.40
N ALA A 206 11.41 1.32 8.51
CA ALA A 206 12.83 1.66 8.64
C ALA A 206 13.14 2.43 9.93
N THR A 207 12.29 3.39 10.31
CA THR A 207 12.45 4.14 11.57
C THR A 207 12.24 3.26 12.79
N HIS A 208 11.22 2.40 12.80
CA HIS A 208 10.98 1.46 13.89
C HIS A 208 12.15 0.49 14.10
N LEU A 209 12.70 -0.08 13.02
CA LEU A 209 13.86 -0.97 13.09
C LEU A 209 15.15 -0.26 13.51
N ALA A 210 15.24 1.04 13.26
CA ALA A 210 16.39 1.86 13.65
C ALA A 210 16.33 2.40 15.08
N ALA A 211 15.20 2.24 15.79
CA ALA A 211 14.95 2.90 17.07
C ALA A 211 16.04 2.67 18.14
N GLY A 212 16.65 1.49 18.17
CA GLY A 212 17.70 1.12 19.14
C GLY A 212 19.12 1.46 18.69
N ALA A 213 19.31 1.81 17.42
CA ALA A 213 20.64 2.03 16.81
C ALA A 213 20.87 3.49 16.40
N VAL A 214 19.81 4.22 16.08
CA VAL A 214 19.89 5.61 15.62
C VAL A 214 19.32 6.54 16.71
N PRO A 215 20.14 7.46 17.26
CA PRO A 215 19.66 8.42 18.24
C PRO A 215 18.45 9.21 17.74
N GLY A 216 17.42 9.31 18.58
CA GLY A 216 16.18 10.04 18.26
C GLY A 216 15.20 9.31 17.34
N ALA A 217 15.52 8.12 16.82
CA ALA A 217 14.56 7.34 16.03
C ALA A 217 13.42 6.81 16.91
N ALA A 218 13.72 6.32 18.12
CA ALA A 218 12.75 5.83 19.09
C ALA A 218 11.67 6.86 19.49
N THR A 219 12.05 8.14 19.57
CA THR A 219 11.20 9.26 19.97
C THR A 219 10.65 10.06 18.77
N GLY A 220 10.89 9.59 17.54
CA GLY A 220 10.45 10.28 16.33
C GLY A 220 11.15 11.63 16.07
N GLU A 221 12.26 11.93 16.76
CA GLU A 221 13.09 13.11 16.43
C GLU A 221 13.78 12.95 15.08
N THR A 222 14.22 11.72 14.82
CA THR A 222 15.00 11.35 13.65
C THR A 222 14.16 10.42 12.78
N VAL A 223 13.98 10.83 11.52
CA VAL A 223 13.34 10.04 10.49
C VAL A 223 14.43 9.20 9.82
N VAL A 224 14.24 7.88 9.82
CA VAL A 224 15.18 6.95 9.20
C VAL A 224 14.52 6.30 7.99
N ALA A 225 15.15 6.46 6.83
CA ALA A 225 14.84 5.66 5.64
C ALA A 225 15.86 4.52 5.48
N ALA A 226 15.54 3.53 4.66
CA ALA A 226 16.44 2.44 4.36
C ALA A 226 16.37 2.05 2.87
N VAL A 227 17.49 1.55 2.35
CA VAL A 227 17.55 0.89 1.05
C VAL A 227 16.92 -0.49 1.18
N ASP A 228 15.93 -0.75 0.34
CA ASP A 228 15.09 -1.94 0.38
C ASP A 228 14.79 -2.40 -1.06
N GLY A 229 15.31 -3.56 -1.46
CA GLY A 229 15.07 -4.11 -2.80
C GLY A 229 15.47 -3.20 -3.97
N GLY A 230 16.43 -2.28 -3.75
CA GLY A 230 16.83 -1.27 -4.74
C GLY A 230 15.94 -0.02 -4.77
N LEU A 231 15.06 0.16 -3.79
CA LEU A 231 14.23 1.34 -3.59
C LEU A 231 14.56 2.01 -2.24
N VAL A 232 14.34 3.32 -2.16
CA VAL A 232 14.35 4.09 -0.90
C VAL A 232 13.14 5.01 -0.93
N GLU A 233 12.26 4.87 0.05
CA GLU A 233 11.16 5.83 0.25
C GLU A 233 11.62 7.01 1.11
N TRP A 234 11.06 8.19 0.84
CA TRP A 234 11.28 9.38 1.67
C TRP A 234 12.75 9.83 1.82
N LEU A 235 13.61 9.49 0.85
CA LEU A 235 15.05 9.81 0.89
C LEU A 235 15.33 11.30 1.16
N GLU A 236 14.61 12.21 0.50
CA GLU A 236 14.82 13.67 0.62
C GLU A 236 14.41 14.23 1.99
N GLU A 237 13.52 13.55 2.70
CA GLU A 237 12.96 14.00 3.98
C GLU A 237 13.56 13.26 5.18
N ALA A 238 14.35 12.20 4.94
CA ALA A 238 15.00 11.41 5.98
C ALA A 238 16.24 12.12 6.55
N ASP A 239 16.41 12.05 7.86
CA ASP A 239 17.60 12.59 8.53
C ASP A 239 18.77 11.62 8.46
N VAL A 240 18.46 10.32 8.44
CA VAL A 240 19.40 9.21 8.33
C VAL A 240 18.88 8.22 7.30
N VAL A 241 19.76 7.71 6.45
CA VAL A 241 19.42 6.64 5.51
C VAL A 241 20.34 5.45 5.75
N ARG A 242 19.77 4.26 5.97
CA ARG A 242 20.53 3.01 6.11
C ARG A 242 20.68 2.33 4.75
N GLY A 243 21.90 1.94 4.40
CA GLY A 243 22.24 1.29 3.14
C GLY A 243 23.01 2.20 2.19
N ASP A 244 23.52 1.62 1.10
CA ASP A 244 24.31 2.34 0.09
C ASP A 244 23.40 3.15 -0.84
N LEU A 245 23.67 4.44 -0.98
CA LEU A 245 22.94 5.37 -1.86
C LEU A 245 23.68 5.70 -3.15
N THR A 246 24.79 5.02 -3.43
CA THR A 246 25.60 5.27 -4.61
C THR A 246 24.76 5.11 -5.88
N GLY A 247 24.63 6.19 -6.64
CA GLY A 247 23.83 6.22 -7.87
C GLY A 247 22.32 6.30 -7.66
N ALA A 248 21.84 6.64 -6.46
CA ALA A 248 20.41 6.85 -6.23
C ALA A 248 19.83 7.92 -7.18
N VAL A 249 18.73 7.58 -7.85
CA VAL A 249 18.01 8.48 -8.76
C VAL A 249 16.54 8.62 -8.35
N PRO A 250 15.95 9.82 -8.42
CA PRO A 250 14.52 9.99 -8.15
C PRO A 250 13.67 9.11 -9.06
N LEU A 251 12.65 8.48 -8.48
CA LEU A 251 11.69 7.64 -9.19
C LEU A 251 10.28 8.20 -9.01
N ARG A 252 9.57 8.41 -10.12
CA ARG A 252 8.17 8.84 -10.06
C ARG A 252 7.30 7.73 -9.48
N SER A 253 6.80 7.93 -8.27
CA SER A 253 5.89 7.01 -7.60
C SER A 253 4.47 7.08 -8.18
N LEU A 254 3.78 5.94 -8.20
CA LEU A 254 2.35 5.88 -8.51
C LEU A 254 1.49 6.35 -7.33
N ASP A 255 1.99 6.19 -6.11
CA ASP A 255 1.40 6.78 -4.92
C ASP A 255 2.01 8.17 -4.68
N PRO A 256 1.24 9.27 -4.86
CA PRO A 256 1.75 10.62 -4.63
C PRO A 256 2.14 10.88 -3.17
N LEU A 257 1.72 10.02 -2.22
CA LEU A 257 2.06 10.12 -0.81
C LEU A 257 3.27 9.28 -0.42
N THR A 258 4.01 8.73 -1.38
CA THR A 258 5.24 7.97 -1.13
C THR A 258 6.29 8.35 -2.16
N PRO A 259 7.13 9.38 -1.92
CA PRO A 259 8.23 9.72 -2.79
C PRO A 259 9.29 8.61 -2.77
N LEU A 260 9.83 8.26 -3.94
CA LEU A 260 10.71 7.10 -4.11
C LEU A 260 12.01 7.50 -4.83
N HIS A 261 13.08 6.81 -4.47
CA HIS A 261 14.34 6.79 -5.21
C HIS A 261 14.65 5.34 -5.60
N ARG A 262 15.25 5.16 -6.76
CA ARG A 262 15.83 3.89 -7.19
C ARG A 262 17.32 3.93 -6.92
N VAL A 263 17.85 2.89 -6.30
CA VAL A 263 19.29 2.69 -6.13
C VAL A 263 19.75 1.56 -7.03
N PRO A 264 20.88 1.69 -7.76
CA PRO A 264 21.50 0.63 -8.56
C PRO A 264 22.00 -0.60 -7.77
N ALA A 265 21.72 -0.70 -6.46
CA ALA A 265 22.30 -1.70 -5.57
C ALA A 265 21.74 -3.12 -5.80
N GLY A 266 22.59 -4.12 -5.56
CA GLY A 266 22.25 -5.55 -5.63
C GLY A 266 21.25 -5.98 -4.55
N ARG A 267 20.64 -7.16 -4.73
CA ARG A 267 19.69 -7.72 -3.77
C ARG A 267 20.35 -7.85 -2.39
N VAL A 268 19.81 -7.16 -1.40
CA VAL A 268 20.12 -7.36 0.01
C VAL A 268 19.03 -8.24 0.59
N ALA A 269 19.40 -9.26 1.35
CA ALA A 269 18.43 -10.12 2.01
C ALA A 269 17.53 -9.30 2.93
N SER A 270 16.23 -9.55 2.87
CA SER A 270 15.25 -8.78 3.62
C SER A 270 15.23 -9.18 5.09
N ASP A 271 15.17 -8.19 5.99
CA ASP A 271 14.96 -8.43 7.43
C ASP A 271 13.56 -9.06 7.63
N PRO A 272 13.45 -10.27 8.22
CA PRO A 272 12.15 -10.92 8.46
C PRO A 272 11.17 -10.04 9.26
N VAL A 273 11.66 -9.19 10.16
CA VAL A 273 10.79 -8.24 10.88
C VAL A 273 10.25 -7.18 9.93
N ALA A 274 11.08 -6.67 9.01
CA ALA A 274 10.61 -5.73 7.99
C ALA A 274 9.53 -6.37 7.08
N VAL A 275 9.71 -7.63 6.71
CA VAL A 275 8.74 -8.42 5.93
C VAL A 275 7.42 -8.54 6.69
N LEU A 276 7.45 -8.93 7.97
CA LEU A 276 6.26 -9.09 8.80
C LEU A 276 5.53 -7.76 9.03
N LEU A 277 6.24 -6.67 9.33
CA LEU A 277 5.63 -5.36 9.55
C LEU A 277 5.03 -4.80 8.25
N THR A 278 5.66 -5.04 7.10
CA THR A 278 5.09 -4.70 5.79
C THR A 278 3.84 -5.53 5.49
N ALA A 279 3.82 -6.82 5.86
CA ALA A 279 2.63 -7.66 5.77
C ALA A 279 1.48 -7.13 6.64
N ALA A 280 1.79 -6.63 7.84
CA ALA A 280 0.80 -5.99 8.70
C ALA A 280 0.22 -4.71 8.08
N GLU A 281 1.06 -3.85 7.46
CA GLU A 281 0.55 -2.66 6.75
C GLU A 281 -0.38 -3.02 5.58
N GLN A 282 -0.07 -4.11 4.85
CA GLN A 282 -0.92 -4.62 3.77
C GLN A 282 -2.24 -5.19 4.32
N LEU A 283 -2.20 -5.92 5.42
CA LEU A 283 -3.40 -6.38 6.12
C LEU A 283 -4.30 -5.21 6.53
N GLY A 284 -3.72 -4.13 7.06
CA GLY A 284 -4.43 -2.90 7.39
C GLY A 284 -5.13 -2.28 6.18
N THR A 285 -4.42 -2.24 5.06
CA THR A 285 -4.96 -1.79 3.76
C THR A 285 -6.15 -2.66 3.34
N ALA A 286 -6.02 -3.99 3.41
CA ALA A 286 -7.09 -4.94 3.09
C ALA A 286 -8.33 -4.75 4.01
N GLY A 287 -8.10 -4.50 5.30
CA GLY A 287 -9.16 -4.18 6.26
C GLY A 287 -9.91 -2.91 5.87
N ARG A 288 -9.19 -1.82 5.54
CA ARG A 288 -9.82 -0.55 5.15
C ARG A 288 -10.66 -0.67 3.89
N VAL A 289 -10.14 -1.31 2.85
CA VAL A 289 -10.88 -1.45 1.58
C VAL A 289 -12.09 -2.38 1.72
N CYS A 290 -12.04 -3.37 2.61
CA CYS A 290 -13.21 -4.18 2.95
C CYS A 290 -14.33 -3.33 3.58
N GLU A 291 -13.98 -2.46 4.53
CA GLU A 291 -14.93 -1.55 5.16
C GLU A 291 -15.54 -0.57 4.15
N LEU A 292 -14.70 0.08 3.34
CA LEU A 292 -15.12 1.05 2.33
C LEU A 292 -16.05 0.40 1.29
N ALA A 293 -15.69 -0.77 0.76
CA ALA A 293 -16.53 -1.51 -0.18
C ALA A 293 -17.91 -1.82 0.41
N ALA A 294 -17.95 -2.37 1.63
CA ALA A 294 -19.20 -2.72 2.28
C ALA A 294 -20.07 -1.49 2.62
N GLN A 295 -19.44 -0.38 3.04
CA GLN A 295 -20.13 0.88 3.31
C GLN A 295 -20.75 1.45 2.03
N HIS A 296 -19.97 1.56 0.95
CA HIS A 296 -20.45 2.06 -0.34
C HIS A 296 -21.56 1.17 -0.90
N ALA A 297 -21.38 -0.16 -0.83
CA ALA A 297 -22.35 -1.12 -1.34
C ALA A 297 -23.72 -1.03 -0.63
N ARG A 298 -23.74 -0.66 0.65
CA ARG A 298 -24.98 -0.45 1.42
C ARG A 298 -25.61 0.92 1.17
N ALA A 299 -24.79 1.97 1.02
CA ALA A 299 -25.27 3.34 0.91
C ALA A 299 -25.73 3.71 -0.50
N ARG A 300 -25.09 3.17 -1.54
CA ARG A 300 -25.38 3.52 -2.93
C ARG A 300 -26.57 2.74 -3.46
N GLU A 301 -27.58 3.45 -3.97
CA GLU A 301 -28.76 2.83 -4.60
C GLU A 301 -28.75 2.92 -6.12
N GLN A 302 -28.98 1.81 -6.82
CA GLN A 302 -29.20 1.76 -8.27
C GLN A 302 -30.30 0.75 -8.59
N PHE A 303 -31.07 1.03 -9.65
CA PHE A 303 -32.24 0.24 -10.02
C PHE A 303 -33.20 0.01 -8.83
N GLY A 304 -33.41 1.05 -8.02
CA GLY A 304 -34.36 1.05 -6.91
C GLY A 304 -33.95 0.27 -5.66
N ARG A 305 -32.69 -0.15 -5.52
CA ARG A 305 -32.19 -0.82 -4.31
C ARG A 305 -30.69 -0.59 -4.06
N PRO A 306 -30.17 -0.85 -2.86
CA PRO A 306 -28.74 -0.83 -2.59
C PRO A 306 -27.94 -1.72 -3.56
N ILE A 307 -26.79 -1.26 -4.03
CA ILE A 307 -25.97 -2.02 -4.99
C ILE A 307 -25.45 -3.34 -4.38
N GLY A 308 -25.32 -3.41 -3.06
CA GLY A 308 -24.96 -4.63 -2.33
C GLY A 308 -26.00 -5.76 -2.44
N ALA A 309 -27.24 -5.46 -2.86
CA ALA A 309 -28.26 -6.49 -3.09
C ALA A 309 -28.06 -7.28 -4.41
N PHE A 310 -27.17 -6.81 -5.29
CA PHE A 310 -26.82 -7.51 -6.52
C PHE A 310 -25.71 -8.53 -6.25
N GLN A 311 -25.91 -9.78 -6.65
CA GLN A 311 -24.97 -10.87 -6.38
C GLN A 311 -23.54 -10.58 -6.85
N ALA A 312 -23.36 -9.91 -7.98
CA ALA A 312 -22.04 -9.54 -8.48
C ALA A 312 -21.27 -8.65 -7.49
N VAL A 313 -21.94 -7.65 -6.88
CA VAL A 313 -21.33 -6.76 -5.88
C VAL A 313 -21.15 -7.48 -4.55
N ALA A 314 -22.14 -8.29 -4.14
CA ALA A 314 -22.06 -9.07 -2.90
C ALA A 314 -20.88 -10.06 -2.93
N HIS A 315 -20.65 -10.74 -4.05
CA HIS A 315 -19.51 -11.66 -4.21
C HIS A 315 -18.16 -10.95 -4.18
N LEU A 316 -18.04 -9.74 -4.75
CA LEU A 316 -16.83 -8.92 -4.62
C LEU A 316 -16.56 -8.60 -3.14
N CYS A 317 -17.57 -8.09 -2.42
CA CYS A 317 -17.43 -7.75 -1.00
C CYS A 317 -17.06 -8.98 -0.15
N ALA A 318 -17.70 -10.12 -0.39
CA ALA A 318 -17.39 -11.38 0.28
C ALA A 318 -15.97 -11.87 -0.03
N GLY A 319 -15.52 -11.74 -1.29
CA GLY A 319 -14.16 -12.11 -1.70
C GLY A 319 -13.09 -11.28 -0.99
N ILE A 320 -13.31 -9.97 -0.84
CA ILE A 320 -12.41 -9.08 -0.08
C ILE A 320 -12.31 -9.57 1.37
N LEU A 321 -13.45 -9.83 2.02
CA LEU A 321 -13.51 -10.30 3.40
C LEU A 321 -12.76 -11.62 3.59
N VAL A 322 -12.98 -12.60 2.72
CA VAL A 322 -12.33 -13.92 2.80
C VAL A 322 -10.81 -13.80 2.71
N ARG A 323 -10.30 -13.04 1.74
CA ARG A 323 -8.85 -12.79 1.60
C ARG A 323 -8.28 -12.08 2.83
N MET A 324 -8.96 -11.04 3.30
CA MET A 324 -8.52 -10.26 4.46
C MET A 324 -8.47 -11.11 5.74
N GLU A 325 -9.48 -11.93 6.02
CA GLU A 325 -9.48 -12.80 7.21
C GLU A 325 -8.44 -13.92 7.11
N THR A 326 -8.18 -14.43 5.91
CA THR A 326 -7.10 -15.41 5.67
C THR A 326 -5.73 -14.78 5.95
N ALA A 327 -5.48 -13.59 5.40
CA ALA A 327 -4.26 -12.84 5.67
C ALA A 327 -4.13 -12.47 7.16
N ARG A 328 -5.22 -12.07 7.82
CA ARG A 328 -5.26 -11.75 9.25
C ARG A 328 -4.78 -12.91 10.09
N ALA A 329 -5.32 -14.10 9.84
CA ALA A 329 -4.93 -15.30 10.57
C ALA A 329 -3.44 -15.63 10.38
N ALA A 330 -2.93 -15.53 9.15
CA ALA A 330 -1.52 -15.80 8.84
C ALA A 330 -0.57 -14.79 9.47
N VAL A 331 -0.84 -13.48 9.32
CA VAL A 331 -0.02 -12.40 9.89
C VAL A 331 0.03 -12.48 11.41
N TYR A 332 -1.11 -12.73 12.06
CA TYR A 332 -1.16 -12.86 13.52
C TYR A 332 -0.45 -14.12 14.03
N ALA A 333 -0.54 -15.24 13.29
CA ALA A 333 0.21 -16.44 13.61
C ALA A 333 1.73 -16.22 13.46
N ALA A 334 2.17 -15.64 12.34
CA ALA A 334 3.57 -15.32 12.07
C ALA A 334 4.17 -14.35 13.11
N ALA A 335 3.36 -13.46 13.67
CA ALA A 335 3.79 -12.57 14.75
C ALA A 335 4.10 -13.31 16.06
N VAL A 336 3.47 -14.46 16.29
CA VAL A 336 3.69 -15.29 17.49
C VAL A 336 4.80 -16.30 17.26
N THR A 337 4.83 -16.95 16.09
CA THR A 337 5.85 -17.95 15.78
C THR A 337 7.20 -17.30 15.48
N ALA A 338 7.18 -16.10 14.88
CA ALA A 338 8.35 -15.40 14.36
C ALA A 338 9.19 -16.26 13.39
N ASP A 339 8.59 -17.31 12.84
CA ASP A 339 9.24 -18.24 11.92
C ASP A 339 9.37 -17.58 10.54
N PRO A 340 10.55 -17.62 9.89
CA PRO A 340 10.74 -17.00 8.58
C PRO A 340 9.80 -17.53 7.48
N ALA A 341 9.44 -18.81 7.50
CA ALA A 341 8.51 -19.39 6.52
C ALA A 341 7.08 -18.92 6.78
N ASP A 342 6.64 -18.87 8.04
CA ASP A 342 5.35 -18.30 8.41
C ASP A 342 5.25 -16.81 8.02
N ILE A 343 6.32 -16.04 8.24
CA ILE A 343 6.40 -14.62 7.85
C ILE A 343 6.30 -14.47 6.33
N ALA A 344 7.01 -15.30 5.56
CA ALA A 344 6.94 -15.30 4.10
C ALA A 344 5.53 -15.65 3.60
N ALA A 345 4.89 -16.67 4.16
CA ALA A 345 3.51 -17.04 3.84
C ALA A 345 2.51 -15.91 4.18
N ALA A 346 2.67 -15.29 5.35
CA ALA A 346 1.85 -14.15 5.77
C ALA A 346 2.02 -12.96 4.83
N ARG A 347 3.25 -12.67 4.37
CA ARG A 347 3.55 -11.60 3.42
C ARG A 347 2.82 -11.79 2.09
N ILE A 348 2.84 -13.00 1.53
CA ILE A 348 2.17 -13.34 0.27
C ILE A 348 0.66 -13.14 0.40
N LEU A 349 0.04 -13.71 1.45
CA LEU A 349 -1.40 -13.61 1.69
C LEU A 349 -1.85 -12.17 1.93
N ALA A 350 -1.05 -11.37 2.65
CA ALA A 350 -1.34 -9.97 2.90
C ALA A 350 -1.25 -9.11 1.63
N ASP A 351 -0.26 -9.35 0.76
CA ASP A 351 -0.19 -8.68 -0.55
C ASP A 351 -1.37 -9.01 -1.44
N GLU A 352 -1.74 -10.29 -1.51
CA GLU A 352 -2.90 -10.72 -2.28
C GLU A 352 -4.18 -10.03 -1.77
N ALA A 353 -4.39 -10.04 -0.46
CA ALA A 353 -5.55 -9.42 0.18
C ALA A 353 -5.60 -7.91 -0.06
N ALA A 354 -4.48 -7.20 0.06
CA ALA A 354 -4.42 -5.75 -0.14
C ALA A 354 -4.64 -5.37 -1.61
N VAL A 355 -3.90 -5.98 -2.54
CA VAL A 355 -3.94 -5.60 -3.97
C VAL A 355 -5.26 -6.00 -4.61
N HIS A 356 -5.69 -7.25 -4.46
CA HIS A 356 -6.96 -7.69 -5.02
C HIS A 356 -8.14 -7.06 -4.27
N GLY A 357 -8.02 -6.90 -2.95
CA GLY A 357 -9.04 -6.23 -2.15
C GLY A 357 -9.29 -4.79 -2.59
N ALA A 358 -8.22 -4.03 -2.83
CA ALA A 358 -8.31 -2.66 -3.29
C ALA A 358 -8.86 -2.55 -4.72
N ARG A 359 -8.50 -3.49 -5.62
CA ARG A 359 -9.07 -3.56 -6.98
C ARG A 359 -10.57 -3.84 -6.97
N ASP A 360 -11.02 -4.79 -6.16
CA ASP A 360 -12.45 -5.10 -6.04
C ASP A 360 -13.21 -3.94 -5.40
N CYS A 361 -12.65 -3.30 -4.37
CA CYS A 361 -13.22 -2.11 -3.77
C CYS A 361 -13.36 -0.98 -4.79
N LEU A 362 -12.36 -0.79 -5.65
CA LEU A 362 -12.41 0.18 -6.75
C LEU A 362 -13.57 -0.14 -7.71
N GLN A 363 -13.74 -1.41 -8.07
CA GLN A 363 -14.84 -1.88 -8.91
C GLN A 363 -16.21 -1.65 -8.27
N VAL A 364 -16.34 -1.89 -6.95
CA VAL A 364 -17.58 -1.62 -6.20
C VAL A 364 -17.96 -0.14 -6.23
N HIS A 365 -16.98 0.77 -6.22
CA HIS A 365 -17.19 2.22 -6.32
C HIS A 365 -17.42 2.71 -7.75
N GLY A 366 -17.15 1.89 -8.77
CA GLY A 366 -17.25 2.27 -10.18
C GLY A 366 -16.39 3.50 -10.50
N GLY A 367 -16.93 4.41 -11.33
CA GLY A 367 -16.20 5.62 -11.76
C GLY A 367 -15.72 6.51 -10.60
N MET A 368 -16.49 6.59 -9.50
CA MET A 368 -16.13 7.36 -8.30
C MET A 368 -14.86 6.83 -7.64
N GLY A 369 -14.56 5.53 -7.76
CA GLY A 369 -13.34 4.96 -7.22
C GLY A 369 -12.06 5.56 -7.82
N PHE A 370 -12.14 6.10 -9.03
CA PHE A 370 -11.01 6.70 -9.75
C PHE A 370 -10.86 8.21 -9.52
N THR A 371 -11.80 8.86 -8.81
CA THR A 371 -11.76 10.29 -8.53
C THR A 371 -11.17 10.56 -7.14
N TRP A 372 -10.72 11.79 -6.92
CA TRP A 372 -10.20 12.26 -5.62
C TRP A 372 -11.27 12.36 -4.51
N GLU A 373 -12.54 12.13 -4.85
CA GLU A 373 -13.63 12.10 -3.88
C GLU A 373 -13.57 10.83 -3.00
N SER A 374 -12.91 9.78 -3.49
CA SER A 374 -12.73 8.50 -2.81
C SER A 374 -11.25 8.18 -2.57
N GLU A 375 -10.93 7.74 -1.35
CA GLU A 375 -9.57 7.32 -0.98
C GLU A 375 -9.19 5.92 -1.51
N VAL A 376 -10.13 5.19 -2.13
CA VAL A 376 -9.93 3.79 -2.56
C VAL A 376 -8.76 3.63 -3.52
N HIS A 377 -8.58 4.57 -4.45
CA HIS A 377 -7.44 4.51 -5.38
C HIS A 377 -6.08 4.68 -4.69
N LEU A 378 -6.03 5.39 -3.55
CA LEU A 378 -4.79 5.58 -2.79
C LEU A 378 -4.37 4.27 -2.13
N HIS A 379 -5.32 3.51 -1.59
CA HIS A 379 -5.06 2.17 -1.05
C HIS A 379 -4.47 1.24 -2.10
N LEU A 380 -5.00 1.23 -3.33
CA LEU A 380 -4.44 0.41 -4.41
C LEU A 380 -3.01 0.84 -4.77
N LYS A 381 -2.78 2.16 -4.93
CA LYS A 381 -1.46 2.70 -5.26
C LYS A 381 -0.43 2.38 -4.17
N ARG A 382 -0.78 2.59 -2.88
CA ARG A 382 0.09 2.25 -1.74
C ARG A 382 0.34 0.75 -1.65
N ALA A 383 -0.68 -0.08 -1.88
CA ALA A 383 -0.52 -1.54 -1.88
C ALA A 383 0.51 -1.98 -2.93
N TRP A 384 0.50 -1.41 -4.14
CA TRP A 384 1.51 -1.70 -5.16
C TRP A 384 2.92 -1.24 -4.79
N VAL A 385 3.07 -0.09 -4.12
CA VAL A 385 4.39 0.32 -3.63
C VAL A 385 4.91 -0.66 -2.58
N ARG A 386 4.06 -1.05 -1.63
CA ARG A 386 4.41 -2.00 -0.56
C ARG A 386 4.73 -3.41 -1.07
N THR A 387 4.21 -3.85 -2.21
CA THR A 387 4.59 -5.16 -2.81
C THR A 387 6.04 -5.22 -3.28
N GLN A 388 6.71 -4.06 -3.40
CA GLN A 388 8.13 -3.97 -3.78
C GLN A 388 9.04 -3.78 -2.56
N ARG A 389 8.47 -3.72 -1.34
CA ARG A 389 9.21 -3.56 -0.09
C ARG A 389 9.52 -4.90 0.57
N ALA A 390 10.56 -4.90 1.39
CA ALA A 390 11.11 -6.02 2.12
C ALA A 390 11.29 -7.25 1.21
N GLY A 391 12.01 -7.05 0.10
CA GLY A 391 12.33 -8.10 -0.88
C GLY A 391 11.20 -8.43 -1.87
N GLY A 392 9.99 -7.93 -1.59
CA GLY A 392 8.81 -8.11 -2.42
C GLY A 392 8.28 -9.54 -2.47
N VAL A 393 7.28 -9.75 -3.33
CA VAL A 393 6.52 -11.02 -3.40
C VAL A 393 7.42 -12.20 -3.77
N THR A 394 8.25 -12.04 -4.81
CA THR A 394 9.08 -13.14 -5.33
C THR A 394 10.08 -13.67 -4.31
N GLU A 395 10.71 -12.80 -3.52
CA GLU A 395 11.63 -13.23 -2.47
C GLU A 395 10.91 -14.01 -1.36
N SER A 396 9.68 -13.60 -1.01
CA SER A 396 8.86 -14.34 -0.04
C SER A 396 8.41 -15.71 -0.59
N GLU A 397 8.05 -15.78 -1.88
CA GLU A 397 7.71 -17.05 -2.54
C GLU A 397 8.92 -18.01 -2.57
N GLU A 398 10.11 -17.50 -2.92
CA GLU A 398 11.36 -18.27 -2.92
C GLU A 398 11.70 -18.77 -1.52
N ALA A 399 11.59 -17.91 -0.49
CA ALA A 399 11.86 -18.28 0.91
C ALA A 399 10.91 -19.36 1.42
N LEU A 400 9.61 -19.23 1.16
CA LEU A 400 8.62 -20.23 1.56
C LEU A 400 8.82 -21.55 0.82
N ALA A 401 9.09 -21.51 -0.49
CA ALA A 401 9.35 -22.71 -1.28
C ALA A 401 10.60 -23.46 -0.78
N ALA A 402 11.66 -22.74 -0.44
CA ALA A 402 12.88 -23.34 0.11
C ALA A 402 12.62 -24.04 1.46
N ALA A 403 11.83 -23.42 2.35
CA ALA A 403 11.47 -24.01 3.64
C ALA A 403 10.65 -25.30 3.46
N LEU A 404 9.60 -25.26 2.63
CA LEU A 404 8.76 -26.45 2.36
C LEU A 404 9.54 -27.58 1.71
N ALA A 405 10.48 -27.27 0.81
CA ALA A 405 11.33 -28.29 0.19
C ALA A 405 12.24 -28.97 1.23
N ALA A 406 12.78 -28.20 2.19
CA ALA A 406 13.63 -28.73 3.25
C ALA A 406 12.88 -29.63 4.23
N GLU A 407 11.59 -29.38 4.50
CA GLU A 407 10.76 -30.26 5.35
C GLU A 407 10.46 -31.62 4.70
N THR A 408 10.50 -31.69 3.37
CA THR A 408 10.21 -32.91 2.61
C THR A 408 11.45 -33.78 2.32
N ALA A 409 12.64 -33.28 2.61
CA ALA A 409 13.93 -33.95 2.43
C ALA A 409 14.39 -34.64 3.72
#